data_AF-A0A0G0SEK8-F1
#
_entry.id   AF-A0A0G0SEK8-F1
#
_cell.length_a   1.000
_cell.length_b   1.000
_cell.length_c   1.000
_cell.angle_alpha   90.00
_cell.angle_beta   90.00
_cell.angle_gamma   90.00
#
_symmetry.space_group_name_H-M   'P 1'
#
loop_
_entity.id
_entity.type
_entity.pdbx_description
1 polymer ?
#
loop_
_entity_poly.entity_id
_entity_poly.type
_entity_poly.pdbx_seq_one_letter_code
_entity_poly.pdbx_strand_id
1 'polypeptide(L)' 'MVIEDSPSGVEAARRAGMKVVAIFSGGDLQALSKADLVVEGFSEITAQAIDQL' A
#
# COMPACT_ATOMS: atom_id res chain seq x y z
N MET A 1 9.66 -4.64 0.01
CA MET A 1 8.47 -3.80 0.28
C MET A 1 8.35 -2.76 -0.81
N VAL A 2 7.13 -2.37 -1.17
CA VAL A 2 6.81 -1.33 -2.16
C VAL A 2 5.85 -0.34 -1.51
N ILE A 3 6.03 0.95 -1.80
CA ILE A 3 5.06 2.01 -1.52
C ILE A 3 4.47 2.40 -2.87
N GLU A 4 3.16 2.35 -3.02
CA GLU A 4 2.47 2.44 -4.31
C GLU A 4 1.16 3.22 -4.19
N ASP A 5 0.69 3.87 -5.24
CA ASP A 5 -0.57 4.62 -5.25
C ASP A 5 -1.57 4.11 -6.31
N SER A 6 -1.19 3.09 -7.09
CA SER A 6 -2.02 2.53 -8.16
C SER A 6 -2.46 1.08 -7.90
N PRO A 7 -3.69 0.68 -8.28
CA PRO A 7 -4.14 -0.72 -8.19
C PRO A 7 -3.25 -1.68 -8.99
N SER A 8 -2.81 -1.27 -10.18
CA SER A 8 -1.92 -2.08 -11.01
C SER A 8 -0.55 -2.31 -10.38
N GLY A 9 0.01 -1.30 -9.71
CA GLY A 9 1.27 -1.42 -9.00
C GLY A 9 1.13 -2.32 -7.76
N VAL A 10 0.01 -2.23 -7.04
CA VAL A 10 -0.30 -3.12 -5.91
C VAL A 10 -0.31 -4.58 -6.37
N GLU A 11 -0.99 -4.89 -7.49
CA GLU A 11 -0.98 -6.24 -8.06
C GLU A 11 0.43 -6.70 -8.47
N ALA A 12 1.20 -5.82 -9.11
CA ALA A 12 2.55 -6.14 -9.58
C ALA A 12 3.47 -6.44 -8.40
N ALA A 13 3.46 -5.61 -7.35
CA ALA A 13 4.27 -5.78 -6.16
C ALA A 13 3.89 -7.06 -5.40
N ARG A 14 2.59 -7.38 -5.27
CA ARG A 14 2.16 -8.65 -4.70
C ARG A 14 2.61 -9.86 -5.51
N ARG A 15 2.50 -9.82 -6.83
CA ARG A 15 3.00 -10.90 -7.72
C ARG A 15 4.51 -11.08 -7.60
N ALA A 16 5.24 -10.02 -7.29
CA ALA A 16 6.67 -10.07 -6.98
C ALA A 16 6.99 -10.58 -5.56
N GLY A 17 5.98 -10.94 -4.75
CA GLY A 17 6.18 -11.40 -3.38
C GLY A 17 6.54 -10.29 -2.39
N MET A 18 6.29 -9.03 -2.74
CA MET A 18 6.58 -7.88 -1.89
C MET A 18 5.40 -7.55 -0.98
N LYS A 19 5.72 -7.08 0.23
CA LYS A 19 4.79 -6.31 1.07
C LYS A 19 4.48 -4.96 0.43
N VAL A 20 3.23 -4.51 0.46
CA VAL A 20 2.75 -3.30 -0.21
C VAL A 20 2.05 -2.37 0.78
N VAL A 21 2.54 -1.13 0.88
CA VAL A 21 1.83 -0.03 1.53
C VAL A 21 1.26 0.87 0.43
N ALA A 22 -0.06 0.96 0.34
CA ALA A 22 -0.72 1.81 -0.64
C ALA A 22 -1.01 3.21 -0.08
N ILE A 23 -0.74 4.26 -0.87
CA ILE A 23 -1.11 5.64 -0.53
C ILE A 23 -2.41 5.98 -1.27
N PHE A 24 -3.48 6.14 -0.52
CA PHE A 24 -4.77 6.57 -1.01
C PHE A 24 -4.81 8.09 -1.13
N SER A 25 -4.77 8.61 -2.36
CA SER A 25 -4.86 10.04 -2.66
C SER A 25 -6.25 10.46 -3.21
N GLY A 26 -7.22 9.55 -3.20
CA GLY A 26 -8.60 9.77 -3.66
C GLY A 26 -9.11 8.68 -4.62
N GLY A 27 -10.40 8.70 -4.93
CA GLY A 27 -11.04 7.71 -5.81
C GLY A 27 -11.63 6.52 -5.06
N ASP A 28 -11.55 5.33 -5.65
CA ASP A 28 -12.11 4.11 -5.07
C ASP A 28 -11.11 3.38 -4.17
N LEU A 29 -11.31 3.48 -2.85
CA LEU A 29 -10.51 2.80 -1.85
C LEU A 29 -10.51 1.27 -2.02
N GLN A 30 -11.60 0.68 -2.53
CA GLN A 30 -11.69 -0.77 -2.76
C GLN A 30 -10.67 -1.24 -3.80
N ALA A 31 -10.26 -0.37 -4.72
CA ALA A 31 -9.27 -0.69 -5.74
C ALA A 31 -7.87 -0.96 -5.14
N LEU A 32 -7.59 -0.45 -3.94
CA LEU A 32 -6.34 -0.68 -3.20
C LEU A 32 -6.46 -1.78 -2.13
N SER A 33 -7.61 -2.46 -2.03
CA SER A 33 -7.92 -3.45 -0.99
C SER A 33 -6.95 -4.64 -0.91
N LYS A 34 -6.14 -4.85 -1.95
CA LYS A 34 -5.14 -5.92 -1.96
C LYS A 34 -3.83 -5.55 -1.30
N ALA A 35 -3.56 -4.29 -0.99
CA ALA A 35 -2.37 -3.87 -0.27
C ALA A 35 -2.34 -4.44 1.16
N ASP A 36 -1.16 -4.59 1.75
CA ASP A 36 -1.02 -5.03 3.15
C ASP A 36 -1.41 -3.91 4.12
N LEU A 37 -1.21 -2.65 3.71
CA LEU A 37 -1.63 -1.45 4.44
C LEU A 37 -2.09 -0.39 3.44
N VAL A 38 -3.15 0.36 3.77
CA VAL A 38 -3.56 1.55 3.03
C VAL A 38 -3.48 2.75 3.97
N VAL A 39 -2.79 3.81 3.56
CA VAL A 39 -2.63 5.07 4.30
C VAL A 39 -3.10 6.24 3.44
N GLU A 40 -3.44 7.38 4.04
CA GLU A 40 -3.83 8.59 3.32
C GLU A 40 -2.61 9.47 2.96
N GLY A 41 -1.47 9.25 3.62
CA GLY A 41 -0.23 9.95 3.29
C GLY A 41 1.03 9.39 3.93
N PHE A 42 2.18 9.92 3.51
CA PHE A 42 3.49 9.48 3.99
C PHE A 42 3.69 9.62 5.51
N SER A 43 2.97 10.53 6.17
CA SER A 43 3.07 10.74 7.62
C SER A 43 2.65 9.53 8.45
N GLU A 44 1.84 8.64 7.89
CA GLU A 44 1.36 7.43 8.56
C GLU A 44 2.35 6.25 8.38
N ILE A 45 3.29 6.37 7.45
CA ILE A 45 4.31 5.36 7.19
C ILE A 45 5.41 5.51 8.25
N THR A 46 5.19 4.87 9.39
CA THR A 46 6.12 4.85 10.52
C THR A 46 6.80 3.48 10.64
N ALA A 47 7.94 3.42 11.33
CA ALA A 47 8.59 2.14 11.65
C ALA A 47 7.62 1.18 12.37
N GLN A 48 6.83 1.71 13.31
CA GLN A 48 5.82 0.94 14.04
C GLN A 48 4.71 0.40 13.12
N ALA A 49 4.25 1.19 12.14
CA ALA A 49 3.25 0.72 11.18
C ALA A 49 3.80 -0.39 10.27
N ILE A 50 5.07 -0.29 9.88
CA ILE A 50 5.74 -1.29 9.05
C ILE A 50 6.00 -2.58 9.81
N ASP A 51 6.40 -2.51 11.09
CA ASP A 51 6.67 -3.69 11.93
C ASP A 51 5.43 -4.58 12.15
N GLN A 52 4.23 -4.09 11.83
CA GLN A 52 2.96 -4.81 11.95
C GLN A 52 2.53 -5.55 10.66
N LEU A 53 3.32 -5.47 9.57
CA LEU A 53 3.02 -6.07 8.25
C LEU A 53 3.70 -7.42 8.02
#